data_AF-A0A7J8HIL9-F1
#
_entry.id   AF-A0A7J8HIL9-F1
#
_cell.length_a   1.000
_cell.length_b   1.000
_cell.length_c   1.000
_cell.angle_alpha   90.00
_cell.angle_beta   90.00
_cell.angle_gamma   90.00
#
_symmetry.space_group_name_H-M   'P 1'
#
loop_
_entity.id
_entity.type
_entity.pdbx_description
1 polymer ?
#
loop_
_entity_poly.entity_id
_entity_poly.type
_entity_poly.pdbx_seq_one_letter_code
_entity_poly.pdbx_strand_id
1 'polypeptide(L)'
;MDFRGAFFPLAQGNWSLPNRAVEPQLQEEERMVYVAFSEFFFDSAMESYFQAGALQLSLVGDKVPKDLDMLLRASFFGSIVLLTPAMIDSPLKLELRVMAPPRCTIKPSGTTISVTASVTIAVVPPNKPEVQLSSIIMDARLSAKMALREKALRVHLDLRKFRIYSNQSALESLALIPLQAPLKTMLQLGVMPLINERTRRGVQIPLPEGMDFLREVVTNHAGFLTIGADLHFVKGLREMIEKRPEKNRPADPVASQAASAPPPSTAAA
;
A
#
# COMPACT_ATOMS: atom_id res chain seq x y z
N MET A 1 18.82 16.45 -3.36
CA MET A 1 19.20 15.06 -3.06
C MET A 1 18.35 14.18 -3.95
N ASP A 2 18.92 13.13 -4.52
CA ASP A 2 18.17 12.17 -5.33
C ASP A 2 18.16 10.80 -4.62
N PHE A 3 16.99 10.19 -4.55
CA PHE A 3 16.76 8.90 -3.91
C PHE A 3 16.10 7.97 -4.92
N ARG A 4 16.49 6.70 -4.91
CA ARG A 4 15.83 5.67 -5.74
C ARG A 4 14.31 5.64 -5.54
N GLY A 5 13.83 5.88 -4.30
CA GLY A 5 12.41 6.04 -4.00
C GLY A 5 11.54 4.85 -4.44
N ALA A 6 12.02 3.62 -4.21
CA ALA A 6 11.35 2.40 -4.67
C ALA A 6 11.01 1.48 -3.51
N PHE A 7 9.84 0.86 -3.57
CA PHE A 7 9.50 -0.29 -2.74
C PHE A 7 10.02 -1.56 -3.42
N PHE A 8 10.33 -2.56 -2.59
CA PHE A 8 10.75 -3.88 -3.06
C PHE A 8 10.09 -4.98 -2.21
N PRO A 9 9.75 -6.14 -2.80
CA PRO A 9 9.26 -7.29 -2.06
C PRO A 9 10.36 -7.83 -1.13
N LEU A 10 10.05 -8.05 0.15
CA LEU A 10 11.01 -8.60 1.11
C LEU A 10 11.49 -10.01 0.74
N ALA A 11 10.62 -10.82 0.11
CA ALA A 11 10.95 -12.18 -0.28
C ALA A 11 11.87 -12.26 -1.52
N GLN A 12 11.97 -11.18 -2.30
CA GLN A 12 12.68 -11.15 -3.58
C GLN A 12 13.56 -9.89 -3.66
N GLY A 13 14.63 -9.87 -2.86
CA GLY A 13 15.51 -8.70 -2.71
C GLY A 13 16.20 -8.20 -3.99
N ASN A 14 16.32 -9.05 -5.02
CA ASN A 14 16.94 -8.69 -6.30
C ASN A 14 15.94 -8.22 -7.36
N TRP A 15 14.64 -8.27 -7.08
CA TRP A 15 13.63 -7.82 -8.03
C TRP A 15 13.48 -6.30 -7.96
N SER A 16 13.37 -5.65 -9.11
CA SER A 16 13.08 -4.23 -9.18
C SER A 16 12.24 -3.85 -10.39
N LEU A 17 11.23 -3.03 -10.16
CA LEU A 17 10.47 -2.40 -11.23
C LEU A 17 11.34 -1.38 -11.98
N PRO A 18 11.36 -1.37 -13.32
CA PRO A 18 12.06 -0.34 -14.08
C PRO A 18 11.36 1.02 -13.91
N ASN A 19 12.15 2.05 -13.57
CA ASN A 19 11.62 3.40 -13.46
C ASN A 19 11.38 3.99 -14.86
N ARG A 20 10.10 4.23 -15.18
CA ARG A 20 9.65 4.89 -16.41
C ARG A 20 8.88 6.19 -16.11
N ALA A 21 8.91 6.66 -14.87
CA ALA A 21 8.20 7.86 -14.49
C ALA A 21 8.91 9.11 -15.02
N VAL A 22 8.13 10.17 -15.18
CA VAL A 22 8.64 11.49 -15.52
C VAL A 22 9.57 11.98 -14.41
N GLU A 23 10.71 12.55 -14.81
CA GLU A 23 11.65 13.16 -13.86
C GLU A 23 11.03 14.41 -13.23
N PRO A 24 10.87 14.48 -11.90
CA PRO A 24 10.27 15.62 -11.25
C PRO A 24 11.09 16.89 -11.45
N GLN A 25 10.43 17.96 -11.91
CA GLN A 25 11.03 19.29 -12.00
C GLN A 25 10.55 20.12 -10.80
N LEU A 26 11.48 20.51 -9.93
CA LEU A 26 11.21 21.37 -8.77
C LEU A 26 11.43 22.82 -9.19
N GLN A 27 10.35 23.55 -9.45
CA GLN A 27 10.40 24.96 -9.87
C GLN A 27 9.90 25.90 -8.78
N GLU A 28 9.32 25.36 -7.72
CA GLU A 28 8.74 26.11 -6.62
C GLU A 28 9.80 26.53 -5.59
N GLU A 29 9.72 27.76 -5.08
CA GLU A 29 10.70 28.33 -4.13
C GLU A 29 10.05 28.98 -2.87
N GLU A 30 8.74 28.78 -2.68
CA GLU A 30 7.95 29.43 -1.61
C GLU A 30 8.09 28.77 -0.22
N ARG A 31 8.77 27.62 -0.14
CA ARG A 31 8.95 26.81 1.08
C ARG A 31 10.40 26.40 1.23
N MET A 32 10.80 26.07 2.47
CA MET A 32 12.20 25.72 2.77
C MET A 32 12.67 24.44 2.08
N VAL A 33 11.77 23.48 1.87
CA VAL A 33 12.09 22.21 1.19
C VAL A 33 10.93 21.74 0.34
N TYR A 34 11.28 21.08 -0.76
CA TYR A 34 10.35 20.38 -1.64
C TYR A 34 10.75 18.91 -1.76
N VAL A 35 9.78 18.02 -1.59
CA VAL A 35 9.94 16.59 -1.82
C VAL A 35 9.05 16.19 -2.98
N ALA A 36 9.63 15.61 -4.03
CA ALA A 36 8.88 15.11 -5.16
C ALA A 36 8.66 13.60 -5.07
N PHE A 37 7.45 13.16 -5.43
CA PHE A 37 7.07 11.76 -5.55
C PHE A 37 6.57 11.49 -6.96
N SER A 38 7.30 10.65 -7.69
CA SER A 38 6.92 10.21 -9.02
C SER A 38 5.85 9.12 -8.97
N GLU A 39 5.16 8.89 -10.08
CA GLU A 39 4.27 7.73 -10.23
C GLU A 39 4.99 6.39 -9.91
N PHE A 40 6.28 6.29 -10.23
CA PHE A 40 7.10 5.11 -9.97
C PHE A 40 7.20 4.76 -8.47
N PHE A 41 7.28 5.75 -7.58
CA PHE A 41 7.27 5.51 -6.14
C PHE A 41 6.01 4.74 -5.71
N PHE A 42 4.84 5.14 -6.22
CA PHE A 42 3.58 4.49 -5.90
C PHE A 42 3.41 3.15 -6.64
N ASP A 43 3.77 3.09 -7.92
CA ASP A 43 3.68 1.87 -8.74
C ASP A 43 4.56 0.75 -8.16
N SER A 44 5.79 1.07 -7.72
CA SER A 44 6.67 0.09 -7.07
C SER A 44 6.10 -0.47 -5.76
N ALA A 45 5.36 0.35 -4.99
CA ALA A 45 4.68 -0.10 -3.78
C ALA A 45 3.56 -1.10 -4.11
N MET A 46 2.70 -0.73 -5.06
CA MET A 46 1.54 -1.55 -5.44
C MET A 46 1.96 -2.86 -6.08
N GLU A 47 3.01 -2.86 -6.89
CA GLU A 47 3.66 -4.06 -7.42
C GLU A 47 4.21 -4.94 -6.29
N SER A 48 4.93 -4.37 -5.32
CA SER A 48 5.48 -5.13 -4.19
C SER A 48 4.38 -5.82 -3.37
N TYR A 49 3.27 -5.14 -3.09
CA TYR A 49 2.12 -5.73 -2.39
C TYR A 49 1.38 -6.77 -3.24
N PHE A 50 1.30 -6.57 -4.56
CA PHE A 50 0.71 -7.54 -5.47
C PHE A 50 1.53 -8.84 -5.51
N GLN A 51 2.85 -8.76 -5.68
CA GLN A 51 3.76 -9.90 -5.69
C GLN A 51 3.74 -10.66 -4.35
N ALA A 52 3.53 -9.95 -3.24
CA ALA A 52 3.38 -10.56 -1.92
C ALA A 52 2.01 -11.25 -1.71
N GLY A 53 1.08 -11.18 -2.67
CA GLY A 53 -0.27 -11.74 -2.54
C GLY A 53 -1.15 -11.01 -1.51
N ALA A 54 -0.77 -9.80 -1.11
CA ALA A 54 -1.44 -9.06 -0.04
C ALA A 54 -2.75 -8.39 -0.49
N LEU A 55 -2.98 -8.28 -1.80
CA LEU A 55 -4.12 -7.59 -2.40
C LEU A 55 -5.29 -8.55 -2.69
N GLN A 56 -5.74 -9.25 -1.63
CA GLN A 56 -6.88 -10.15 -1.68
C GLN A 56 -7.73 -10.06 -0.41
N LEU A 57 -9.02 -10.34 -0.51
CA LEU A 57 -9.97 -10.39 0.59
C LEU A 57 -10.91 -11.57 0.39
N SER A 58 -11.13 -12.37 1.43
CA SER A 58 -12.11 -13.45 1.41
C SER A 58 -13.10 -13.30 2.56
N LEU A 59 -14.39 -13.24 2.21
CA LEU A 59 -15.53 -13.21 3.12
C LEU A 59 -16.26 -14.55 2.98
N VAL A 60 -16.54 -15.22 4.09
CA VAL A 60 -17.23 -16.52 4.10
C VAL A 60 -18.34 -16.48 5.14
N GLY A 61 -19.51 -17.00 4.78
CA GLY A 61 -20.67 -17.12 5.64
C GLY A 61 -21.11 -15.78 6.22
N ASP A 62 -21.13 -15.70 7.55
CA ASP A 62 -21.55 -14.54 8.33
C ASP A 62 -20.73 -13.27 8.09
N LYS A 63 -19.54 -13.38 7.49
CA LYS A 63 -18.72 -12.23 7.07
C LYS A 63 -19.22 -11.55 5.80
N VAL A 64 -20.09 -12.21 5.01
CA VAL A 64 -20.77 -11.59 3.88
C VAL A 64 -21.93 -10.75 4.43
N PRO A 65 -22.07 -9.46 4.05
CA PRO A 65 -23.20 -8.65 4.49
C PRO A 65 -24.54 -9.33 4.16
N LYS A 66 -25.46 -9.41 5.12
CA LYS A 66 -26.71 -10.19 5.00
C LYS A 66 -27.53 -9.85 3.76
N ASP A 67 -27.68 -8.57 3.45
CA ASP A 67 -28.43 -8.12 2.27
C ASP A 67 -27.75 -8.56 0.96
N LEU A 68 -26.41 -8.56 0.94
CA LEU A 68 -25.63 -9.05 -0.19
C LEU A 68 -25.69 -10.57 -0.30
N ASP A 69 -25.62 -11.30 0.81
CA ASP A 69 -25.78 -12.75 0.84
C ASP A 69 -27.13 -13.17 0.25
N MET A 70 -28.23 -12.57 0.71
CA MET A 70 -29.58 -12.83 0.19
C MET A 70 -29.69 -12.54 -1.31
N LEU A 71 -29.13 -11.41 -1.78
CA LEU A 71 -29.16 -11.05 -3.19
C LEU A 71 -28.32 -12.00 -4.05
N LEU A 72 -27.14 -12.41 -3.58
CA LEU A 72 -26.30 -13.39 -4.28
C LEU A 72 -27.01 -14.74 -4.36
N ARG A 73 -27.64 -15.20 -3.26
CA ARG A 73 -28.44 -16.43 -3.27
C ARG A 73 -29.59 -16.38 -4.25
N ALA A 74 -30.33 -15.28 -4.30
CA ALA A 74 -31.41 -15.11 -5.27
C ALA A 74 -30.87 -15.11 -6.71
N SER A 75 -29.75 -14.42 -6.94
CA SER A 75 -29.12 -14.28 -8.27
C SER A 75 -28.58 -15.60 -8.81
N PHE A 76 -28.02 -16.44 -7.93
CA PHE A 76 -27.44 -17.75 -8.29
C PHE A 76 -28.32 -18.93 -7.88
N PHE A 77 -29.60 -18.70 -7.55
CA PHE A 77 -30.50 -19.74 -7.04
C PHE A 77 -30.60 -20.94 -7.98
N GLY A 78 -30.80 -20.67 -9.29
CA GLY A 78 -30.86 -21.71 -10.31
C GLY A 78 -29.58 -22.56 -10.34
N SER A 79 -28.41 -21.92 -10.31
CA SER A 79 -27.12 -22.62 -10.27
C SER A 79 -26.96 -23.46 -9.00
N ILE A 80 -27.36 -22.94 -7.84
CA ILE A 80 -27.26 -23.66 -6.56
C ILE A 80 -28.17 -24.89 -6.53
N VAL A 81 -29.43 -24.75 -6.97
CA VAL A 81 -30.40 -25.86 -6.98
C VAL A 81 -30.00 -26.97 -7.95
N LEU A 82 -29.44 -26.60 -9.11
CA LEU A 82 -28.95 -27.55 -10.11
C LEU A 82 -27.72 -28.35 -9.63
N LEU A 83 -26.93 -27.83 -8.67
CA LEU A 83 -25.86 -28.60 -8.05
C LEU A 83 -26.43 -29.72 -7.17
N THR A 84 -27.15 -29.35 -6.11
CA THR A 84 -27.90 -30.27 -5.22
C THR A 84 -28.77 -29.42 -4.28
N PRO A 85 -30.01 -29.81 -3.94
CA PRO A 85 -30.83 -29.09 -2.97
C PRO A 85 -30.16 -28.84 -1.61
N ALA A 86 -29.27 -29.74 -1.16
CA ALA A 86 -28.49 -29.59 0.07
C ALA A 86 -27.49 -28.41 0.05
N MET A 87 -27.23 -27.79 -1.12
CA MET A 87 -26.34 -26.63 -1.23
C MET A 87 -27.04 -25.31 -0.91
N ILE A 88 -28.38 -25.32 -0.79
CA ILE A 88 -29.18 -24.11 -0.51
C ILE A 88 -28.75 -23.48 0.82
N ASP A 89 -28.43 -24.28 1.83
CA ASP A 89 -28.07 -23.78 3.16
C ASP A 89 -26.54 -23.66 3.36
N SER A 90 -25.74 -23.99 2.34
CA SER A 90 -24.29 -23.87 2.42
C SER A 90 -23.85 -22.41 2.54
N PRO A 91 -22.87 -22.07 3.40
CA PRO A 91 -22.28 -20.74 3.48
C PRO A 91 -21.78 -20.22 2.11
N LEU A 92 -22.06 -18.95 1.79
CA LEU A 92 -21.46 -18.30 0.62
C LEU A 92 -20.04 -17.83 0.93
N LYS A 93 -19.17 -17.88 -0.07
CA LYS A 93 -17.86 -17.25 -0.10
C LYS A 93 -17.85 -16.19 -1.19
N LEU A 94 -17.36 -15.02 -0.83
CA LEU A 94 -17.05 -13.92 -1.73
C LEU A 94 -15.56 -13.61 -1.61
N GLU A 95 -14.81 -13.83 -2.68
CA GLU A 95 -13.38 -13.56 -2.75
C GLU A 95 -13.11 -12.44 -3.75
N LEU A 96 -12.40 -11.41 -3.31
CA LEU A 96 -11.88 -10.34 -4.14
C LEU A 96 -10.38 -10.51 -4.26
N ARG A 97 -9.87 -10.58 -5.49
CA ARG A 97 -8.43 -10.74 -5.74
C ARG A 97 -8.00 -9.81 -6.85
N VAL A 98 -6.99 -8.97 -6.58
CA VAL A 98 -6.42 -8.12 -7.62
C VAL A 98 -5.75 -9.00 -8.69
N MET A 99 -5.98 -8.70 -9.97
CA MET A 99 -5.55 -9.53 -11.11
C MET A 99 -4.24 -9.05 -11.73
N ALA A 100 -3.90 -7.78 -11.52
CA ALA A 100 -2.67 -7.17 -11.99
C ALA A 100 -2.25 -6.05 -11.02
N PRO A 101 -0.95 -5.72 -10.93
CA PRO A 101 -0.45 -4.60 -10.14
C PRO A 101 -1.25 -3.31 -10.39
N PRO A 102 -1.87 -2.72 -9.36
CA PRO A 102 -2.59 -1.45 -9.51
C PRO A 102 -1.67 -0.35 -10.04
N ARG A 103 -2.22 0.60 -10.81
CA ARG A 103 -1.45 1.68 -11.44
C ARG A 103 -1.85 3.04 -10.93
N CYS A 104 -0.85 3.83 -10.56
CA CYS A 104 -1.00 5.22 -10.13
C CYS A 104 -0.90 6.12 -11.36
N THR A 105 -1.75 7.14 -11.43
CA THR A 105 -1.64 8.20 -12.42
C THR A 105 -1.82 9.53 -11.72
N ILE A 106 -0.83 10.41 -11.85
CA ILE A 106 -0.81 11.73 -11.25
C ILE A 106 -1.01 12.75 -12.37
N LYS A 107 -2.06 13.54 -12.23
CA LYS A 107 -2.38 14.66 -13.11
C LYS A 107 -2.53 15.92 -12.27
N PRO A 108 -2.42 17.12 -12.88
CA PRO A 108 -2.70 18.37 -12.19
C PRO A 108 -4.09 18.42 -11.53
N SER A 109 -5.08 17.72 -12.09
CA SER A 109 -6.44 17.64 -11.54
C SER A 109 -6.59 16.68 -10.35
N GLY A 110 -5.58 15.88 -10.04
CA GLY A 110 -5.60 14.91 -8.94
C GLY A 110 -4.90 13.60 -9.25
N THR A 111 -4.76 12.77 -8.23
CA THR A 111 -4.14 11.45 -8.34
C THR A 111 -5.20 10.36 -8.37
N THR A 112 -5.02 9.38 -9.25
CA THR A 112 -5.94 8.24 -9.37
C THR A 112 -5.20 6.92 -9.35
N ILE A 113 -5.82 5.89 -8.77
CA ILE A 113 -5.34 4.51 -8.80
C ILE A 113 -6.34 3.66 -9.57
N SER A 114 -5.87 2.94 -10.58
CA SER A 114 -6.68 1.99 -11.35
C SER A 114 -6.43 0.58 -10.84
N VAL A 115 -7.52 -0.15 -10.54
CA VAL A 115 -7.49 -1.49 -9.98
C VAL A 115 -8.38 -2.39 -10.85
N THR A 116 -7.85 -3.53 -11.27
CA THR A 116 -8.61 -4.61 -11.89
C THR A 116 -8.50 -5.84 -11.02
N ALA A 117 -9.63 -6.42 -10.65
CA ALA A 117 -9.73 -7.55 -9.72
C ALA A 117 -10.74 -8.58 -10.24
N SER A 118 -10.64 -9.82 -9.76
CA SER A 118 -11.70 -10.80 -9.85
C SER A 118 -12.57 -10.77 -8.60
N VAL A 119 -13.85 -11.05 -8.79
CA VAL A 119 -14.83 -11.31 -7.74
C VAL A 119 -15.33 -12.73 -7.95
N THR A 120 -14.88 -13.64 -7.10
CA THR A 120 -15.27 -15.05 -7.13
C THR A 120 -16.36 -15.30 -6.11
N ILE A 121 -17.45 -15.92 -6.56
CA ILE A 121 -18.59 -16.29 -5.73
C ILE A 121 -18.66 -17.81 -5.70
N ALA A 122 -18.69 -18.39 -4.51
CA ALA A 122 -18.73 -19.83 -4.31
C ALA A 122 -19.65 -20.21 -3.15
N VAL A 123 -20.11 -21.47 -3.13
CA VAL A 123 -20.68 -22.10 -1.93
C VAL A 123 -19.62 -22.95 -1.24
N VAL A 124 -19.61 -22.92 0.09
CA VAL A 124 -18.65 -23.66 0.93
C VAL A 124 -19.42 -24.67 1.79
N PRO A 125 -19.80 -25.83 1.22
CA PRO A 125 -20.48 -26.88 1.97
C PRO A 125 -19.60 -27.45 3.09
N PRO A 126 -20.20 -27.86 4.22
CA PRO A 126 -19.43 -28.44 5.32
C PRO A 126 -18.75 -29.75 4.88
N ASN A 127 -17.46 -29.88 5.20
CA ASN A 127 -16.63 -31.06 4.90
C ASN A 127 -16.56 -31.45 3.42
N LYS A 128 -16.81 -30.51 2.50
CA LYS A 128 -16.77 -30.71 1.05
C LYS A 128 -15.97 -29.57 0.41
N PRO A 129 -15.40 -29.78 -0.79
CA PRO A 129 -14.71 -28.71 -1.51
C PRO A 129 -15.68 -27.57 -1.84
N GLU A 130 -15.15 -26.35 -1.89
CA GLU A 130 -15.90 -25.20 -2.36
C GLU A 130 -16.32 -25.38 -3.82
N VAL A 131 -17.54 -24.95 -4.15
CA VAL A 131 -18.07 -25.00 -5.52
C VAL A 131 -18.26 -23.57 -6.02
N GLN A 132 -17.47 -23.20 -7.03
CA GLN A 132 -17.55 -21.88 -7.63
C GLN A 132 -18.86 -21.74 -8.43
N LEU A 133 -19.62 -20.69 -8.11
CA LEU A 133 -20.84 -20.32 -8.83
C LEU A 133 -20.54 -19.34 -9.97
N SER A 134 -19.62 -18.41 -9.75
CA SER A 134 -19.26 -17.40 -10.75
C SER A 134 -17.88 -16.79 -10.48
N SER A 135 -17.26 -16.27 -11.54
CA SER A 135 -16.06 -15.45 -11.48
C SER A 135 -16.26 -14.23 -12.37
N ILE A 136 -16.21 -13.05 -11.78
CA ILE A 136 -16.59 -11.78 -12.40
C ILE A 136 -15.39 -10.85 -12.41
N ILE A 137 -15.22 -10.03 -13.45
CA ILE A 137 -14.20 -8.98 -13.46
C ILE A 137 -14.77 -7.70 -12.84
N MET A 138 -13.96 -7.07 -11.99
CA MET A 138 -14.22 -5.80 -11.35
C MET A 138 -13.15 -4.79 -11.72
N ASP A 139 -13.57 -3.69 -12.32
CA ASP A 139 -12.73 -2.50 -12.52
C ASP A 139 -13.13 -1.41 -11.53
N ALA A 140 -12.13 -0.89 -10.81
CA ALA A 140 -12.28 0.22 -9.90
C ALA A 140 -11.29 1.34 -10.20
N ARG A 141 -11.75 2.58 -10.05
CA ARG A 141 -10.90 3.76 -10.04
C ARG A 141 -11.04 4.46 -8.70
N LEU A 142 -9.93 4.59 -8.00
CA LEU A 142 -9.83 5.28 -6.72
C LEU A 142 -9.23 6.67 -6.96
N SER A 143 -9.69 7.69 -6.25
CA SER A 143 -8.91 8.93 -6.11
C SER A 143 -8.03 8.83 -4.89
N ALA A 144 -6.81 9.31 -5.00
CA ALA A 144 -5.84 9.33 -3.92
C ALA A 144 -5.53 10.78 -3.51
N LYS A 145 -5.66 11.06 -2.22
CA LYS A 145 -5.28 12.33 -1.60
C LYS A 145 -4.07 12.09 -0.71
N MET A 146 -3.00 12.82 -0.97
CA MET A 146 -1.75 12.70 -0.24
C MET A 146 -1.69 13.73 0.87
N ALA A 147 -1.07 13.36 1.99
CA ALA A 147 -0.73 14.30 3.04
C ALA A 147 0.58 13.85 3.68
N LEU A 148 1.46 14.81 3.97
CA LEU A 148 2.63 14.57 4.80
C LEU A 148 2.24 14.93 6.24
N ARG A 149 2.41 13.99 7.17
CA ARG A 149 2.16 14.21 8.61
C ARG A 149 3.16 13.44 9.43
N GLU A 150 3.79 14.08 10.42
CA GLU A 150 4.78 13.43 11.30
C GLU A 150 5.86 12.72 10.47
N LYS A 151 6.35 13.38 9.41
CA LYS A 151 7.29 12.85 8.39
C LYS A 151 6.79 11.65 7.58
N ALA A 152 5.57 11.17 7.79
CA ALA A 152 5.00 10.09 7.02
C ALA A 152 4.15 10.61 5.86
N LEU A 153 4.44 10.14 4.64
CA LEU A 153 3.54 10.30 3.50
C LEU A 153 2.36 9.35 3.68
N ARG A 154 1.18 9.92 3.93
CA ARG A 154 -0.08 9.21 4.12
C ARG A 154 -0.95 9.40 2.89
N VAL A 155 -1.77 8.39 2.60
CA VAL A 155 -2.70 8.42 1.47
C VAL A 155 -4.11 8.12 1.96
N HIS A 156 -5.06 8.92 1.52
CA HIS A 156 -6.49 8.64 1.67
C HIS A 156 -7.10 8.32 0.30
N LEU A 157 -7.80 7.20 0.23
CA LEU A 157 -8.40 6.66 -0.99
C LEU A 157 -9.92 6.73 -0.93
N ASP A 158 -10.52 7.17 -2.03
CA ASP A 158 -11.97 7.19 -2.23
C ASP A 158 -12.34 6.42 -3.50
N LEU A 159 -13.37 5.57 -3.44
CA LEU A 159 -13.89 4.87 -4.61
C LEU A 159 -14.65 5.85 -5.53
N ARG A 160 -14.14 6.09 -6.74
CA ARG A 160 -14.72 7.04 -7.71
C ARG A 160 -15.52 6.36 -8.80
N LYS A 161 -14.96 5.32 -9.41
CA LYS A 161 -15.63 4.50 -10.42
C LYS A 161 -15.55 3.05 -10.02
N PHE A 162 -16.61 2.32 -10.31
CA PHE A 162 -16.73 0.90 -10.07
C PHE A 162 -17.60 0.33 -11.18
N ARG A 163 -17.18 -0.82 -11.73
CA ARG A 163 -17.94 -1.59 -12.69
C ARG A 163 -17.59 -3.06 -12.54
N ILE A 164 -18.60 -3.91 -12.59
CA ILE A 164 -18.43 -5.35 -12.80
C ILE A 164 -18.92 -5.79 -14.18
N TYR A 165 -18.32 -6.85 -14.73
CA TYR A 165 -18.71 -7.47 -15.99
C TYR A 165 -18.13 -8.89 -16.10
N SER A 166 -18.71 -9.72 -16.95
CA SER A 166 -18.15 -11.02 -17.33
C SER A 166 -17.24 -10.85 -18.55
N ASN A 167 -16.09 -11.51 -18.55
CA ASN A 167 -15.23 -11.60 -19.74
C ASN A 167 -15.66 -12.71 -20.71
N GLN A 168 -16.60 -13.55 -20.32
CA GLN A 168 -17.07 -14.67 -21.13
C GLN A 168 -18.21 -14.24 -22.05
N SER A 169 -19.14 -13.41 -21.57
CA SER A 169 -20.31 -13.00 -22.35
C SER A 169 -20.91 -11.65 -21.95
N ALA A 170 -21.43 -10.94 -22.95
CA ALA A 170 -22.22 -9.72 -22.75
C ALA A 170 -23.55 -10.01 -22.05
N LEU A 171 -24.17 -11.17 -22.32
CA LEU A 171 -25.44 -11.56 -21.69
C LEU A 171 -25.26 -11.81 -20.18
N GLU A 172 -24.19 -12.50 -19.80
CA GLU A 172 -23.83 -12.66 -18.39
C GLU A 172 -23.57 -11.32 -17.72
N SER A 173 -22.92 -10.37 -18.42
CA SER A 173 -22.70 -9.02 -17.88
C SER A 173 -24.01 -8.27 -17.60
N LEU A 174 -25.08 -8.53 -18.37
CA LEU A 174 -26.41 -7.96 -18.10
C LEU A 174 -27.03 -8.55 -16.82
N ALA A 175 -26.85 -9.85 -16.59
CA ALA A 175 -27.32 -10.52 -15.36
C ALA A 175 -26.63 -9.98 -14.09
N LEU A 176 -25.47 -9.33 -14.22
CA LEU A 176 -24.73 -8.72 -13.10
C LEU A 176 -25.19 -7.30 -12.73
N ILE A 177 -26.07 -6.67 -13.52
CA ILE A 177 -26.55 -5.30 -13.25
C ILE A 177 -27.12 -5.15 -11.83
N PRO A 178 -27.97 -6.07 -11.32
CA PRO A 178 -28.49 -5.98 -9.95
C PRO A 178 -27.40 -6.01 -8.87
N LEU A 179 -26.24 -6.61 -9.15
CA LEU A 179 -25.14 -6.75 -8.20
C LEU A 179 -24.22 -5.52 -8.17
N GLN A 180 -24.32 -4.59 -9.12
CA GLN A 180 -23.42 -3.43 -9.21
C GLN A 180 -23.48 -2.56 -7.95
N ALA A 181 -24.67 -2.07 -7.57
CA ALA A 181 -24.81 -1.16 -6.43
C ALA A 181 -24.49 -1.84 -5.08
N PRO A 182 -24.98 -3.06 -4.80
CA PRO A 182 -24.66 -3.76 -3.54
C PRO A 182 -23.18 -4.07 -3.37
N LEU A 183 -22.50 -4.54 -4.43
CA LEU A 183 -21.05 -4.77 -4.37
C LEU A 183 -20.28 -3.47 -4.22
N LYS A 184 -20.68 -2.40 -4.90
CA LYS A 184 -20.11 -1.06 -4.69
C LYS A 184 -20.25 -0.61 -3.24
N THR A 185 -21.43 -0.77 -2.63
CA THR A 185 -21.68 -0.42 -1.23
C THR A 185 -20.80 -1.24 -0.28
N MET A 186 -20.67 -2.54 -0.52
CA MET A 186 -19.77 -3.41 0.25
C MET A 186 -18.32 -2.94 0.15
N LEU A 187 -17.85 -2.56 -1.03
CA LEU A 187 -16.51 -1.98 -1.19
C LEU A 187 -16.36 -0.67 -0.41
N GLN A 188 -17.33 0.23 -0.50
CA GLN A 188 -17.27 1.54 0.16
C GLN A 188 -17.28 1.44 1.68
N LEU A 189 -18.12 0.57 2.25
CA LEU A 189 -18.31 0.48 3.71
C LEU A 189 -17.44 -0.60 4.37
N GLY A 190 -17.08 -1.65 3.64
CA GLY A 190 -16.27 -2.75 4.15
C GLY A 190 -14.80 -2.63 3.77
N VAL A 191 -14.51 -2.52 2.47
CA VAL A 191 -13.12 -2.60 1.96
C VAL A 191 -12.38 -1.28 2.10
N MET A 192 -13.00 -0.15 1.77
CA MET A 192 -12.30 1.13 1.78
C MET A 192 -11.77 1.55 3.16
N PRO A 193 -12.50 1.36 4.27
CA PRO A 193 -11.97 1.65 5.60
C PRO A 193 -10.73 0.82 5.93
N LEU A 194 -10.71 -0.47 5.56
CA LEU A 194 -9.56 -1.35 5.80
C LEU A 194 -8.31 -0.88 5.04
N ILE A 195 -8.48 -0.48 3.79
CA ILE A 195 -7.37 0.05 2.98
C ILE A 195 -6.90 1.38 3.55
N ASN A 196 -7.83 2.30 3.86
CA ASN A 196 -7.51 3.62 4.40
C ASN A 196 -6.82 3.56 5.76
N GLU A 197 -7.16 2.59 6.61
CA GLU A 197 -6.46 2.36 7.87
C GLU A 197 -4.98 2.01 7.65
N ARG A 198 -4.68 1.20 6.62
CA ARG A 198 -3.29 0.86 6.26
C ARG A 198 -2.56 2.04 5.63
N THR A 199 -3.17 2.72 4.67
CA THR A 199 -2.53 3.83 3.95
C THR A 199 -2.38 5.10 4.79
N ARG A 200 -3.15 5.23 5.88
CA ARG A 200 -3.01 6.30 6.86
C ARG A 200 -1.81 6.11 7.80
N ARG A 201 -1.29 4.90 7.97
CA ARG A 201 0.00 4.69 8.66
C ARG A 201 1.13 5.37 7.88
N GLY A 202 1.02 5.34 6.55
CA GLY A 202 1.90 6.04 5.65
C GLY A 202 3.32 5.46 5.58
N VAL A 203 4.20 6.18 4.90
CA VAL A 203 5.58 5.79 4.65
C VAL A 203 6.48 6.91 5.13
N GLN A 204 7.45 6.58 5.97
CA GLN A 204 8.38 7.56 6.53
C GLN A 204 9.25 8.17 5.43
N ILE A 205 9.28 9.49 5.36
CA ILE A 205 10.11 10.27 4.45
C ILE A 205 11.41 10.62 5.19
N PRO A 206 12.58 10.35 4.58
CA PRO A 206 13.85 10.58 5.24
C PRO A 206 14.05 12.07 5.52
N LEU A 207 14.01 12.43 6.80
CA LEU A 207 14.35 13.76 7.32
C LEU A 207 15.33 13.58 8.49
N PRO A 208 16.36 14.43 8.63
CA PRO A 208 17.26 14.35 9.77
C PRO A 208 16.53 14.30 11.12
N GLU A 209 17.14 13.64 12.10
CA GLU A 209 16.63 13.63 13.46
C GLU A 209 16.47 15.06 13.99
N GLY A 210 15.49 15.28 14.87
CA GLY A 210 15.26 16.60 15.48
C GLY A 210 14.68 17.67 14.56
N MET A 211 14.42 17.39 13.27
CA MET A 211 13.64 18.27 12.39
C MET A 211 12.24 17.72 12.16
N ASP A 212 11.27 18.57 11.84
CA ASP A 212 9.92 18.20 11.38
C ASP A 212 9.47 19.11 10.23
N PHE A 213 8.49 18.64 9.46
CA PHE A 213 7.81 19.43 8.44
C PHE A 213 6.70 20.28 9.06
N LEU A 214 6.52 21.50 8.56
CA LEU A 214 5.42 22.39 8.87
C LEU A 214 4.78 22.91 7.59
N ARG A 215 3.48 23.26 7.66
CA ARG A 215 2.75 23.96 6.59
C ARG A 215 2.88 23.26 5.23
N GLU A 216 2.65 21.95 5.23
CA GLU A 216 2.82 21.10 4.06
C GLU A 216 1.77 21.44 3.00
N VAL A 217 2.23 21.71 1.78
CA VAL A 217 1.39 21.97 0.61
C VAL A 217 1.68 20.92 -0.44
N VAL A 218 0.65 20.18 -0.84
CA VAL A 218 0.74 19.16 -1.89
C VAL A 218 0.31 19.79 -3.21
N THR A 219 1.18 19.71 -4.22
CA THR A 219 0.91 20.18 -5.57
C THR A 219 1.04 19.00 -6.54
N ASN A 220 0.03 18.81 -7.36
CA ASN A 220 0.04 17.76 -8.38
C ASN A 220 0.54 18.31 -9.72
N HIS A 221 1.42 17.54 -10.35
CA HIS A 221 1.97 17.81 -11.68
C HIS A 221 1.59 16.67 -12.64
N ALA A 222 2.10 16.70 -13.87
CA ALA A 222 1.95 15.59 -14.80
C ALA A 222 3.01 14.51 -14.51
N GLY A 223 2.60 13.37 -13.93
CA GLY A 223 3.48 12.22 -13.66
C GLY A 223 4.20 12.23 -12.30
N PHE A 224 4.08 13.31 -11.53
CA PHE A 224 4.63 13.42 -10.19
C PHE A 224 3.83 14.43 -9.35
N LEU A 225 4.04 14.42 -8.04
CA LEU A 225 3.55 15.45 -7.13
C LEU A 225 4.71 16.00 -6.29
N THR A 226 4.61 17.26 -5.88
CA THR A 226 5.55 17.90 -4.96
C THR A 226 4.85 18.16 -3.63
N ILE A 227 5.61 18.05 -2.55
CA ILE A 227 5.20 18.49 -1.21
C ILE A 227 6.19 19.54 -0.76
N GLY A 228 5.76 20.79 -0.76
CA GLY A 228 6.51 21.92 -0.22
C GLY A 228 6.22 22.06 1.27
N ALA A 229 7.25 22.24 2.09
CA ALA A 229 7.11 22.37 3.53
C ALA A 229 8.19 23.30 4.12
N ASP A 230 7.83 23.94 5.24
CA ASP A 230 8.79 24.63 6.09
C ASP A 230 9.42 23.61 7.07
N LEU A 231 10.62 23.90 7.56
CA LEU A 231 11.32 23.02 8.50
C LEU A 231 11.30 23.62 9.91
N HIS A 232 11.06 22.76 10.89
CA HIS A 232 11.13 23.13 12.30
C HIS A 232 12.07 22.22 13.08
N PHE A 233 12.99 22.82 13.84
CA PHE A 233 13.89 22.08 14.72
C PHE A 233 13.18 21.80 16.06
N VAL A 234 12.74 20.57 16.25
CA VAL A 234 12.09 20.11 17.48
C VAL A 234 13.09 19.90 18.61
N LYS A 235 14.35 19.61 18.28
CA LYS A 235 15.47 19.58 19.23
C LYS A 235 16.52 20.58 18.79
N GLY A 236 17.06 21.35 19.74
CA GLY A 236 18.17 22.25 19.45
C GLY A 236 19.39 21.47 18.98
N LEU A 237 20.14 22.01 18.00
CA LEU A 237 21.36 21.38 17.49
C LEU A 237 22.31 20.92 18.62
N ARG A 238 22.38 21.69 19.72
CA ARG A 238 23.18 21.35 20.91
C ARG A 238 22.77 20.04 21.56
N GLU A 239 21.48 19.79 21.79
CA GLU A 239 21.01 18.53 22.38
C GLU A 239 21.28 17.32 21.47
N MET A 240 21.26 17.52 20.15
CA MET A 240 21.58 16.46 19.18
C MET A 240 23.08 16.16 19.12
N ILE A 241 23.93 17.19 19.27
CA ILE A 241 25.39 17.04 19.30
C ILE A 241 25.82 16.39 20.62
N GLU A 242 25.23 16.78 21.76
CA GLU A 242 25.54 16.25 23.08
C GLU A 242 25.04 14.80 23.28
N LYS A 243 23.98 14.38 22.58
CA LYS A 243 23.47 13.00 22.62
C LYS A 243 24.13 12.05 21.63
N ARG A 244 25.05 12.49 20.75
CA ARG A 244 25.91 11.55 20.00
C ARG A 244 26.85 10.89 21.02
N PRO A 245 26.70 9.59 21.36
CA PRO A 245 27.69 8.92 22.18
C PRO A 245 28.99 8.86 21.38
N GLU A 246 30.14 8.87 22.06
CA GLU A 246 31.51 8.77 21.54
C GLU A 246 31.82 7.59 20.58
N LYS A 247 30.82 6.84 20.11
CA LYS A 247 30.98 5.63 19.30
C LYS A 247 31.52 5.87 17.89
N ASN A 248 31.57 7.11 17.41
CA ASN A 248 32.05 7.47 16.07
C ASN A 248 33.26 8.45 16.06
N ARG A 249 34.01 8.60 17.16
CA ARG A 249 35.34 9.21 17.05
C ARG A 249 36.26 8.22 16.31
N PRO A 250 36.92 8.59 15.20
CA PRO A 250 38.00 7.78 14.67
C PRO A 250 39.07 7.65 15.77
N ALA A 251 39.50 6.42 16.04
CA ALA A 251 40.51 6.16 17.07
C ALA A 251 41.82 6.89 16.71
N ASP A 252 42.26 7.80 17.58
CA ASP A 252 43.60 8.40 17.49
C ASP A 252 44.66 7.30 17.67
N PRO A 253 45.63 7.12 16.75
CA PRO A 253 46.58 6.00 16.82
C PRO A 253 47.65 6.09 17.93
N VAL A 254 47.64 7.12 18.78
CA VAL A 254 48.85 7.51 19.52
C VAL A 254 48.90 6.99 20.97
N ALA A 255 47.84 6.39 21.51
CA ALA A 255 47.78 6.05 22.94
C ALA A 255 48.09 4.58 23.30
N SER A 256 48.67 3.77 22.39
CA SER A 256 48.92 2.34 22.66
C SER A 256 50.39 1.90 22.61
N GLN A 257 51.32 2.79 22.97
CA GLN A 257 52.73 2.44 23.23
C GLN A 257 53.26 3.11 24.50
N ALA A 258 52.75 2.70 25.67
CA ALA A 258 53.36 3.04 26.94
C ALA A 258 52.96 2.04 28.04
N ALA A 259 53.11 0.73 27.79
CA ALA A 259 53.04 -0.28 28.86
C ALA A 259 53.66 -1.62 28.41
N SER A 260 54.98 -1.68 28.29
CA SER A 260 55.72 -2.96 28.41
C SER A 260 57.20 -2.69 28.66
N ALA A 261 57.55 -2.45 29.93
CA ALA A 261 58.91 -2.63 30.40
C ALA A 261 58.88 -3.71 31.49
N PRO A 262 59.59 -4.84 31.33
CA PRO A 262 59.68 -5.87 32.37
C PRO A 262 60.71 -5.47 33.45
N PRO A 263 60.55 -5.94 34.71
CA PRO A 263 61.49 -5.63 35.79
C PRO A 263 62.80 -6.44 35.69
N PRO A 264 63.89 -5.99 36.34
CA PRO A 264 65.23 -6.53 36.15
C PRO A 264 65.45 -7.85 36.90
N SER A 265 66.24 -8.74 36.28
CA SER A 265 66.71 -10.01 36.86
C SER A 265 67.89 -9.75 37.80
N THR A 266 67.74 -10.12 39.07
CA THR A 266 68.84 -10.24 40.05
C THR A 266 69.44 -11.63 39.97
N ALA A 267 70.72 -11.71 39.63
CA ALA A 267 71.56 -12.89 39.82
C ALA A 267 72.42 -12.71 41.07
N ALA A 268 72.47 -13.71 41.96
CA ALA A 268 73.63 -14.01 42.80
C ALA A 268 73.51 -15.38 43.48
N ALA A 269 74.57 -16.17 43.27
CA ALA A 269 75.18 -17.24 44.07
C ALA A 269 74.37 -18.52 44.39
#